data_AF-F3GNT2-F1
#
_entry.id   AF-F3GNT2-F1
#
_cell.length_a   1.000
_cell.length_b   1.000
_cell.length_c   1.000
_cell.angle_alpha   90.00
_cell.angle_beta   90.00
_cell.angle_gamma   90.00
#
_symmetry.space_group_name_H-M   'P 1'
#
loop_
_entity.id
_entity.type
_entity.pdbx_description
1 polymer ?
#
loop_
_entity_poly.entity_id
_entity_poly.type
_entity_poly.pdbx_seq_one_letter_code
_entity_poly.pdbx_strand_id
1 'polypeptide(L)' 'RGLAAMPDQRVLGRGHLLRPLLDVSRKQLEDYAHRHGLNWIEDPSNDDQQFSRNFLRSQVLPLLTYAMMSVMCGFFAYH' A
#
# COMPACT_ATOMS: atom_id res chain seq x y z
N ARG A 1 6.15 -18.50 -6.28
CA ARG A 1 4.76 -18.14 -5.91
C ARG A 1 4.81 -16.97 -4.92
N GLY A 2 5.04 -15.74 -5.40
CA GLY A 2 5.25 -14.57 -4.52
C GLY A 2 4.98 -13.22 -5.18
N LEU A 3 4.46 -13.24 -6.41
CA LEU A 3 4.16 -12.06 -7.22
C LEU A 3 2.65 -11.82 -7.37
N ALA A 4 1.82 -12.69 -6.78
CA ALA A 4 0.38 -12.46 -6.75
C ALA A 4 0.09 -11.33 -5.77
N ALA A 5 -0.73 -10.37 -6.18
CA ALA A 5 -1.28 -9.35 -5.30
C ALA A 5 -2.01 -10.00 -4.11
N MET A 6 -2.25 -9.22 -3.04
CA MET A 6 -3.03 -9.73 -1.91
C MET A 6 -4.46 -10.02 -2.38
N PRO A 7 -5.01 -11.22 -2.15
CA PRO A 7 -6.40 -11.50 -2.50
C PRO A 7 -7.36 -10.82 -1.51
N ASP A 8 -8.54 -10.47 -2.02
CA ASP A 8 -9.70 -9.95 -1.29
C ASP A 8 -10.10 -10.85 -0.13
N GLN A 9 -10.05 -12.17 -0.33
CA GLN A 9 -10.26 -13.17 0.70
C GLN A 9 -9.26 -14.32 0.61
N ARG A 10 -8.95 -14.93 1.75
CA ARG A 10 -8.23 -16.21 1.78
C ARG A 10 -8.68 -17.05 2.96
N VAL A 11 -8.56 -18.37 2.83
CA VAL A 11 -8.76 -19.29 3.94
C VAL A 11 -7.69 -19.04 5.01
N LEU A 12 -8.12 -18.98 6.27
CA LEU A 12 -7.27 -18.83 7.46
C LEU A 12 -7.77 -19.81 8.54
N GLY A 13 -7.09 -20.96 8.65
CA GLY A 13 -7.50 -22.03 9.55
C GLY A 13 -8.90 -22.56 9.16
N ARG A 14 -9.85 -22.51 10.11
CA ARG A 14 -11.25 -22.89 9.87
C ARG A 14 -12.13 -21.74 9.34
N GLY A 15 -11.58 -20.54 9.17
CA GLY A 15 -12.31 -19.35 8.76
C GLY A 15 -11.76 -18.70 7.50
N HIS A 16 -12.27 -17.51 7.18
CA HIS A 16 -11.82 -16.68 6.06
C HIS A 16 -11.27 -15.35 6.58
N LEU A 17 -10.13 -14.93 6.04
CA LEU A 17 -9.60 -13.59 6.21
C LEU A 17 -10.09 -12.73 5.06
N LEU A 18 -10.99 -11.80 5.35
CA LEU A 18 -11.53 -10.82 4.40
C LEU A 18 -10.74 -9.52 4.46
N ARG A 19 -10.55 -8.88 3.30
CA ARG A 19 -9.88 -7.57 3.14
C ARG A 19 -10.81 -6.58 2.41
N PRO A 20 -11.94 -6.19 3.01
CA PRO A 20 -12.92 -5.31 2.35
C PRO A 20 -12.38 -3.91 2.01
N LEU A 21 -11.30 -3.49 2.68
CA LEU A 21 -10.66 -2.19 2.48
C LEU A 21 -9.41 -2.28 1.58
N LEU A 22 -9.20 -3.39 0.87
CA LEU A 22 -8.00 -3.59 0.06
C LEU A 22 -7.86 -2.56 -1.06
N ASP A 23 -8.98 -2.16 -1.67
CA ASP A 23 -9.02 -1.16 -2.74
C ASP A 23 -9.18 0.28 -2.23
N VAL A 24 -9.27 0.46 -0.90
CA VAL A 24 -9.42 1.79 -0.28
C VAL A 24 -8.03 2.33 0.03
N SER A 25 -7.71 3.48 -0.55
CA SER A 25 -6.42 4.13 -0.31
C SER A 25 -6.29 4.62 1.14
N ARG A 26 -5.05 4.71 1.63
CA ARG A 26 -4.76 5.26 2.97
C ARG A 26 -5.37 6.65 3.16
N LYS A 27 -5.26 7.52 2.15
CA LYS A 27 -5.84 8.88 2.19
C LYS A 27 -7.35 8.86 2.39
N GLN A 28 -8.08 7.96 1.71
CA GLN A 28 -9.53 7.85 1.90
C GLN A 28 -9.89 7.40 3.32
N LEU A 29 -9.10 6.52 3.92
CA LEU A 29 -9.29 6.09 5.31
C LEU A 29 -9.01 7.24 6.29
N GLU A 30 -7.94 8.01 6.07
CA GLU A 30 -7.60 9.18 6.88
C GLU A 30 -8.70 10.25 6.78
N ASP A 31 -9.15 10.60 5.56
CA ASP A 31 -10.24 11.55 5.34
C ASP A 31 -11.53 11.10 6.02
N TYR A 32 -11.87 9.81 5.93
CA TYR A 32 -13.03 9.24 6.61
C TYR A 32 -12.88 9.36 8.13
N ALA A 33 -11.73 8.96 8.68
CA ALA A 33 -11.49 8.98 10.11
C ALA A 33 -11.54 10.41 10.67
N HIS A 34 -10.98 11.40 9.97
CA HIS A 34 -11.10 12.81 10.32
C HIS A 34 -12.54 13.32 10.28
N ARG A 35 -13.29 13.03 9.21
CA ARG A 35 -14.70 13.46 9.09
C ARG A 35 -15.58 12.90 10.20
N HIS A 36 -15.28 11.69 10.67
CA HIS A 36 -16.03 11.00 11.71
C HIS A 36 -15.46 11.19 13.12
N GLY A 37 -14.39 11.98 13.29
CA GLY A 37 -13.75 12.21 14.58
C GLY A 37 -13.22 10.93 15.24
N LEU A 38 -12.79 9.95 14.43
CA LEU A 38 -12.23 8.70 14.93
C LEU A 38 -10.82 8.95 15.46
N ASN A 39 -10.53 8.40 16.64
CA ASN A 39 -9.18 8.34 17.17
C ASN A 39 -8.62 6.94 16.90
N TRP A 40 -7.43 6.86 16.31
CA TRP A 40 -6.73 5.60 16.08
C TRP A 40 -5.31 5.67 16.68
N ILE A 41 -4.73 4.50 16.90
CA ILE A 41 -3.36 4.35 17.40
C ILE A 41 -2.48 4.03 16.20
N GLU A 42 -1.39 4.78 16.02
CA GLU A 42 -0.37 4.44 15.04
C GLU A 42 0.43 3.23 15.55
N ASP A 43 0.41 2.13 14.79
CA ASP A 43 1.17 0.93 15.11
C ASP A 43 2.68 1.19 14.84
N PRO A 44 3.56 1.16 15.86
CA PRO A 44 4.99 1.41 15.69
C PRO A 44 5.68 0.46 14.71
N SER A 45 5.11 -0.73 14.47
CA SER A 45 5.65 -1.69 13.50
C SER A 45 5.51 -1.24 12.04
N ASN A 46 4.67 -0.24 11.74
CA ASN A 46 4.53 0.32 10.40
C ASN A 46 5.82 1.01 9.89
N ASP A 47 6.67 1.45 10.81
CA ASP A 47 7.95 2.08 10.54
C ASP A 47 9.14 1.13 10.72
N ASP A 48 8.90 -0.10 11.17
CA ASP A 48 9.94 -1.09 11.33
C ASP A 48 10.42 -1.61 9.96
N GLN A 49 11.62 -1.19 9.58
CA GLN A 49 12.25 -1.52 8.30
C GLN A 49 12.76 -2.97 8.24
N GLN A 50 12.75 -3.72 9.34
CA GLN A 50 13.13 -5.13 9.36
C GLN A 50 12.10 -6.02 8.63
N PHE A 51 10.85 -5.56 8.52
CA PHE A 51 9.86 -6.23 7.69
C PHE A 51 10.10 -5.92 6.22
N SER A 52 10.36 -6.94 5.40
CA SER A 52 10.64 -6.80 3.96
C SER A 52 9.58 -5.98 3.21
N ARG A 53 8.33 -5.94 3.69
CA ARG A 53 7.26 -5.12 3.11
C ARG A 53 7.44 -3.61 3.37
N ASN A 54 7.89 -3.22 4.56
CA ASN A 54 8.11 -1.81 4.89
C ASN A 54 9.32 -1.26 4.13
N PHE A 55 10.39 -2.04 4.03
CA PHE A 55 11.54 -1.71 3.17
C PHE A 55 11.14 -1.52 1.70
N LEU A 56 10.34 -2.45 1.14
CA LEU A 56 9.83 -2.32 -0.22
C LEU A 56 8.98 -1.05 -0.38
N ARG A 57 8.11 -0.75 0.59
CA ARG A 57 7.23 0.43 0.57
C ARG A 57 7.98 1.75 0.69
N SER A 58 8.97 1.83 1.58
CA SER A 58 9.67 3.08 1.88
C SER A 58 10.81 3.38 0.92
N GLN A 59 11.49 2.36 0.39
CA GLN A 59 12.68 2.57 -0.45
C GLN A 59 12.47 2.17 -1.90
N VAL A 60 11.82 1.03 -2.16
CA VAL A 60 11.77 0.47 -3.52
C VAL A 60 10.61 1.03 -4.35
N LEU A 61 9.41 1.13 -3.77
CA LEU A 61 8.23 1.65 -4.48
C LEU A 61 8.38 3.11 -4.93
N PRO A 62 8.95 4.04 -4.13
CA PRO A 62 9.19 5.41 -4.57
C PRO A 62 10.17 5.49 -5.74
N LEU A 63 11.26 4.70 -5.70
CA LEU A 63 12.22 4.63 -6.80
C LEU A 63 11.59 4.07 -8.08
N LEU A 64 10.76 3.04 -7.96
CA LEU A 64 10.03 2.48 -9.11
C LEU A 64 9.04 3.49 -9.69
N THR A 65 8.32 4.21 -8.83
CA THR A 65 7.38 5.27 -9.24
C THR A 65 8.12 6.39 -9.99
N TYR A 66 9.27 6.83 -9.44
CA TYR A 66 10.09 7.86 -10.08
C TYR A 66 10.65 7.39 -11.42
N ALA A 67 11.17 6.15 -11.50
CA ALA A 67 11.68 5.59 -12.74
C ALA A 67 10.59 5.49 -13.82
N MET A 68 9.40 5.01 -13.47
CA MET A 68 8.26 4.95 -14.39
C MET A 68 7.84 6.35 -14.86
N MET A 69 7.82 7.33 -13.95
CA MET A 69 7.49 8.72 -14.26
C MET A 69 8.52 9.35 -15.22
N SER A 70 9.81 9.07 -15.02
CA SER A 70 10.89 9.55 -15.90
C SER A 70 10.79 8.95 -17.31
N VAL A 71 10.47 7.65 -17.41
CA VAL A 71 10.24 6.97 -18.70
C VAL A 71 9.04 7.57 -19.42
N MET A 72 7.92 7.83 -18.72
CA MET A 72 6.78 8.50 -19.34
C MET A 72 7.11 9.93 -19.79
N CYS A 73 7.83 10.70 -18.98
CA CYS A 73 8.24 12.06 -19.34
C CYS A 73 9.14 12.07 -20.60
N GLY A 74 10.09 11.14 -20.70
CA GLY A 74 10.93 10.99 -21.89
C GLY A 74 10.15 10.60 -23.15
N PHE A 75 9.06 9.83 -23.00
CA PHE A 75 8.19 9.45 -24.12
C PHE A 75 7.33 10.63 -24.62
N PHE A 76 6.87 11.49 -23.72
CA PHE A 76 6.12 12.71 -24.07
C PHE A 76 7.01 13.87 -24.53
N ALA A 77 8.29 13.92 -24.13
CA ALA A 77 9.22 14.96 -24.59
C ALA A 77 9.79 14.70 -26.01
N TYR A 78 9.56 13.51 -26.57
CA TYR A 78 10.01 13.11 -27.91
C TYR A 78 8.85 13.06 -28.94
N HIS A 79 7.67 13.59 -28.56
CA HIS A 79 6.52 13.85 -29.42
C HIS A 79 6.15 15.33 -29.33
#